data_AF-A0A7Z2K5K3-F1
#
_entry.id   AF-A0A7Z2K5K3-F1
#
_cell.length_a   1.000
_cell.length_b   1.000
_cell.length_c   1.000
_cell.angle_alpha   90.00
_cell.angle_beta   90.00
_cell.angle_gamma   90.00
#
_symmetry.space_group_name_H-M   'P 1'
#
loop_
_entity.id
_entity.type
_entity.pdbx_description
1 polymer ?
#
loop_
_entity_poly.entity_id
_entity_poly.type
_entity_poly.pdbx_seq_one_letter_code
_entity_poly.pdbx_strand_id
1 'polypeptide(L)'
;MIKYKYATKYFNQHEINKIWSEIDTRRDVEIKFNYAESTIESVSKIHPKKRLSEDRHEMLIALGEIEIALRKIKEFQDSFEYTNSEVEELINKYFVLDKEQSDIYTKGVMW
;
A
#
# COMPACT_ATOMS: atom_id res chain seq x y z
N MET A 1 -15.49 3.86 -1.79
CA MET A 1 -14.50 4.77 -2.43
C MET A 1 -13.27 4.81 -1.56
N ILE A 2 -12.11 4.37 -2.06
CA ILE A 2 -10.83 4.47 -1.33
C ILE A 2 -10.56 5.95 -1.10
N LYS A 3 -10.41 6.34 0.17
CA LYS A 3 -9.87 7.66 0.53
C LYS A 3 -8.36 7.50 0.56
N TYR A 4 -7.65 8.37 -0.15
CA TYR A 4 -6.18 8.40 -0.22
C TYR A 4 -5.56 8.83 1.12
N LYS A 5 -5.70 7.99 2.15
CA LYS A 5 -5.38 8.32 3.54
C LYS A 5 -3.88 8.39 3.74
N TYR A 6 -3.14 7.44 3.17
CA TYR A 6 -1.70 7.32 3.37
C TYR A 6 -0.93 8.12 2.34
N ALA A 7 -1.39 8.11 1.08
CA ALA A 7 -0.75 8.85 0.01
C ALA A 7 -0.72 10.35 0.31
N THR A 8 -1.84 10.92 0.78
CA THR A 8 -1.91 12.37 1.13
C THR A 8 -1.17 12.72 2.41
N LYS A 9 -0.96 11.75 3.30
CA LYS A 9 -0.29 11.97 4.59
C LYS A 9 1.23 11.93 4.46
N TYR A 10 1.75 11.04 3.62
CA TYR A 10 3.18 10.73 3.59
C TYR A 10 3.91 11.21 2.34
N PHE A 11 3.19 11.62 1.28
CA PHE A 11 3.81 12.12 0.06
C PHE A 11 3.34 13.53 -0.26
N ASN A 12 4.27 14.36 -0.73
CA ASN A 12 3.96 15.63 -1.36
C ASN A 12 3.60 15.42 -2.85
N GLN A 13 3.11 16.47 -3.51
CA GLN A 13 2.65 16.37 -4.90
C GLN A 13 3.74 15.91 -5.88
N HIS A 14 5.00 16.30 -5.65
CA HIS A 14 6.11 15.90 -6.51
C HIS A 14 6.41 14.39 -6.37
N GLU A 15 6.41 13.88 -5.15
CA GLU A 15 6.57 12.45 -4.86
C GLU A 15 5.42 11.62 -5.44
N ILE A 16 4.17 12.09 -5.28
CA ILE A 16 3.00 11.45 -5.87
C ILE A 16 3.16 11.37 -7.39
N ASN A 17 3.56 12.45 -8.05
CA ASN A 17 3.75 12.48 -9.50
C ASN A 17 4.87 11.54 -9.95
N LYS A 18 5.94 11.43 -9.16
CA LYS A 18 7.04 10.50 -9.44
C LYS A 18 6.55 9.06 -9.38
N ILE A 19 5.93 8.66 -8.27
CA ILE A 19 5.38 7.31 -8.11
C ILE A 19 4.36 7.01 -9.22
N TRP A 20 3.50 7.98 -9.53
CA TRP A 20 2.54 7.88 -10.62
C TRP A 20 3.20 7.58 -11.97
N SER A 21 4.31 8.25 -12.28
CA SER A 21 5.05 8.04 -13.53
C SER A 21 5.78 6.70 -13.61
N GLU A 22 6.03 6.04 -12.48
CA GLU A 22 6.74 4.76 -12.41
C GLU A 22 5.80 3.54 -12.61
N ILE A 23 4.48 3.74 -12.58
CA ILE A 23 3.49 2.65 -12.62
C ILE A 23 2.82 2.62 -13.99
N ASP A 24 3.35 1.87 -14.96
CA ASP A 24 2.78 1.85 -16.32
C ASP A 24 2.25 0.49 -16.75
N THR A 25 2.57 -0.57 -16.00
CA THR A 25 2.17 -1.94 -16.32
C THR A 25 1.52 -2.64 -15.13
N ARG A 26 0.80 -3.75 -15.39
CA ARG A 26 0.28 -4.63 -14.33
C ARG A 26 1.38 -5.10 -13.39
N ARG A 27 2.56 -5.39 -13.93
CA ARG A 27 3.73 -5.81 -13.17
C ARG A 27 4.18 -4.76 -12.16
N ASP A 28 4.11 -3.48 -12.51
CA ASP A 28 4.51 -2.40 -11.60
C ASP A 28 3.56 -2.31 -10.41
N VAL A 29 2.25 -2.48 -10.67
CA VAL A 29 1.22 -2.58 -9.63
C VAL A 29 1.52 -3.78 -8.71
N GLU A 30 1.78 -4.95 -9.28
CA GLU A 30 2.13 -6.15 -8.52
C GLU A 30 3.39 -5.96 -7.65
N ILE A 31 4.41 -5.27 -8.16
CA ILE A 31 5.62 -4.93 -7.39
C ILE A 31 5.25 -4.10 -6.16
N LYS A 32 4.36 -3.10 -6.28
CA LYS A 32 3.92 -2.30 -5.13
C LYS A 32 3.18 -3.15 -4.10
N PHE A 33 2.31 -4.07 -4.53
CA PHE A 33 1.63 -5.00 -3.63
C PHE A 33 2.60 -5.95 -2.93
N ASN A 34 3.50 -6.59 -3.68
CA ASN A 34 4.49 -7.52 -3.14
C ASN A 34 5.42 -6.84 -2.13
N TYR A 35 5.82 -5.59 -2.40
CA TYR A 35 6.62 -4.81 -1.48
C TYR A 35 5.87 -4.53 -0.17
N ALA A 36 4.61 -4.11 -0.23
CA ALA A 36 3.80 -3.88 0.97
C ALA A 36 3.58 -5.17 1.77
N GLU A 37 3.25 -6.28 1.10
CA GLU A 37 3.11 -7.60 1.73
C GLU A 37 4.37 -8.03 2.46
N SER A 38 5.52 -7.96 1.77
CA SER A 38 6.80 -8.33 2.35
C SER A 38 7.18 -7.44 3.54
N THR A 39 6.88 -6.13 3.44
CA THR A 39 7.12 -5.18 4.53
C THR A 39 6.28 -5.51 5.75
N ILE A 40 4.96 -5.71 5.56
CA ILE A 40 4.03 -6.06 6.66
C ILE A 40 4.41 -7.41 7.29
N GLU A 41 4.73 -8.41 6.47
CA GLU A 41 5.14 -9.74 6.95
C GLU A 41 6.44 -9.69 7.75
N SER A 42 7.43 -8.91 7.29
CA SER A 42 8.72 -8.72 7.98
C SER A 42 8.51 -8.15 9.38
N VAL A 43 7.68 -7.11 9.50
CA VAL A 43 7.39 -6.45 10.79
C VAL A 43 6.59 -7.37 11.72
N SER A 44 5.67 -8.18 11.17
CA SER A 44 4.93 -9.18 11.93
C SER A 44 5.82 -10.26 12.55
N LYS A 45 6.94 -10.61 11.89
CA LYS A 45 7.88 -11.63 12.37
C LYS A 45 8.95 -11.07 13.32
N ILE A 46 9.37 -9.82 13.12
CA ILE A 46 10.46 -9.19 13.86
C ILE A 46 9.83 -8.25 14.91
N HIS A 47 9.64 -8.73 16.14
CA HIS A 47 9.03 -7.93 17.22
C HIS A 47 10.01 -7.43 18.31
N PRO A 48 11.02 -6.58 18.01
CA PRO A 48 11.62 -5.71 19.00
C PRO A 48 10.79 -4.41 19.11
N LYS A 49 10.10 -4.22 20.24
CA LYS A 49 9.29 -3.02 20.58
C LYS A 49 9.96 -1.67 20.26
N LYS A 50 11.29 -1.63 20.17
CA LYS A 50 12.09 -0.41 19.91
C LYS A 50 11.97 0.14 18.49
N ARG A 51 11.58 -0.66 17.48
CA ARG A 51 11.49 -0.20 16.07
C ARG A 51 10.07 -0.06 15.52
N LEU A 52 9.05 -0.38 16.34
CA LEU A 52 7.65 -0.41 15.92
C LEU A 52 7.16 0.89 15.26
N SER A 53 7.71 2.06 15.62
CA SER A 53 7.35 3.34 15.00
C SER A 53 7.95 3.52 13.60
N GLU A 54 9.19 3.10 13.39
CA GLU A 54 9.88 3.18 12.09
C GLU A 54 9.29 2.13 11.15
N ASP A 55 9.16 0.89 11.63
CA ASP A 55 8.53 -0.23 10.94
C ASP A 55 7.09 0.10 10.50
N ARG A 56 6.33 0.77 11.38
CA ARG A 56 5.00 1.26 11.03
C ARG A 56 5.04 2.35 9.98
N HIS A 57 6.00 3.26 10.05
CA HIS A 57 6.12 4.30 9.04
C HIS A 57 6.34 3.69 7.65
N GLU A 58 7.23 2.69 7.54
CA GLU A 58 7.50 1.98 6.29
C GLU A 58 6.25 1.24 5.75
N MET A 59 5.52 0.52 6.61
CA MET A 59 4.25 -0.12 6.20
C MET A 59 3.24 0.88 5.64
N LEU A 60 3.12 2.05 6.29
CA LEU A 60 2.17 3.07 5.88
C LEU A 60 2.59 3.80 4.59
N ILE A 61 3.90 3.98 4.36
CA ILE A 61 4.43 4.45 3.08
C ILE A 61 4.06 3.47 1.97
N ALA A 62 4.31 2.16 2.16
CA ALA A 62 4.01 1.13 1.16
C ALA A 62 2.52 1.09 0.79
N LEU A 63 1.62 1.23 1.78
CA LEU A 63 0.18 1.37 1.53
C LEU A 63 -0.18 2.65 0.77
N GLY A 64 0.55 3.75 1.02
CA GLY A 64 0.39 4.99 0.26
C GLY A 64 0.79 4.86 -1.21
N GLU A 65 1.83 4.07 -1.53
CA GLU A 65 2.18 3.80 -2.93
C GLU A 65 1.12 2.97 -3.64
N ILE A 66 0.51 1.97 -2.96
CA ILE A 66 -0.61 1.20 -3.48
C ILE A 66 -1.82 2.09 -3.75
N GLU A 67 -2.12 3.03 -2.84
CA GLU A 67 -3.19 4.01 -3.04
C GLU A 67 -3.02 4.81 -4.33
N ILE A 68 -1.79 5.22 -4.65
CA ILE A 68 -1.46 5.91 -5.91
C ILE A 68 -1.64 4.97 -7.11
N ALA A 69 -1.19 3.71 -7.00
CA ALA A 69 -1.37 2.70 -8.05
C ALA A 69 -2.85 2.45 -8.35
N LEU A 70 -3.67 2.20 -7.32
CA LEU A 70 -5.10 1.96 -7.44
C LEU A 70 -5.83 3.16 -8.05
N ARG A 71 -5.39 4.38 -7.76
CA ARG A 71 -5.91 5.58 -8.42
C ARG A 71 -5.65 5.55 -9.92
N LYS A 72 -4.40 5.28 -10.31
CA LYS A 72 -4.01 5.25 -11.72
C LYS A 72 -4.75 4.16 -12.49
N ILE A 73 -4.88 2.97 -11.91
CA ILE A 73 -5.67 1.87 -12.48
C ILE A 73 -7.13 2.29 -12.64
N LYS A 74 -7.73 2.96 -11.65
CA LYS A 74 -9.12 3.40 -11.76
C LYS A 74 -9.33 4.46 -12.83
N GLU A 75 -8.36 5.35 -13.03
CA GLU A 75 -8.43 6.40 -14.06
C GLU A 75 -8.11 5.88 -15.47
N PHE A 76 -7.28 4.85 -15.59
CA PHE A 76 -6.75 4.34 -16.86
C PHE A 76 -6.84 2.81 -16.98
N GLN A 77 -7.92 2.22 -16.50
CA GLN A 77 -8.07 0.77 -16.34
C GLN A 77 -7.74 -0.03 -17.62
N ASP A 78 -8.24 0.44 -18.76
CA ASP A 78 -8.04 -0.18 -20.06
C ASP A 78 -6.56 -0.22 -20.47
N SER A 79 -5.77 0.77 -20.06
CA SER A 79 -4.33 0.82 -20.35
C SER A 79 -3.53 -0.23 -19.57
N PHE A 80 -4.06 -0.69 -18.45
CA PHE A 80 -3.48 -1.76 -17.64
C PHE A 80 -4.11 -3.13 -17.93
N GLU A 81 -5.07 -3.21 -18.87
CA GLU A 81 -5.75 -4.45 -19.23
C GLU A 81 -6.39 -5.17 -18.02
N TYR A 82 -6.87 -4.42 -17.01
CA TYR A 82 -7.60 -4.99 -15.89
C TYR A 82 -9.11 -5.06 -16.18
N THR A 83 -9.73 -6.16 -15.77
CA THR A 83 -11.18 -6.28 -15.67
C THR A 83 -11.69 -5.62 -14.38
N ASN A 84 -12.98 -5.28 -14.34
CA ASN A 84 -13.59 -4.72 -13.12
C ASN A 84 -13.44 -5.66 -11.91
N SER A 85 -13.55 -6.98 -12.13
CA SER A 85 -13.38 -7.99 -11.07
C SER A 85 -11.98 -7.95 -10.48
N GLU A 86 -10.95 -7.87 -11.34
CA GLU A 86 -9.56 -7.81 -10.88
C GLU A 86 -9.26 -6.50 -10.14
N VAL A 87 -9.84 -5.37 -10.57
CA VAL A 87 -9.72 -4.11 -9.83
C VAL A 87 -10.36 -4.23 -8.44
N GLU A 88 -11.53 -4.86 -8.34
CA GLU A 88 -12.17 -5.13 -7.04
C GLU A 88 -11.32 -6.04 -6.15
N GLU A 89 -10.68 -7.07 -6.72
CA GLU A 89 -9.74 -7.93 -6.01
C GLU A 89 -8.53 -7.16 -5.47
N LEU A 90 -7.93 -6.26 -6.27
CA LEU A 90 -6.83 -5.41 -5.83
C LEU A 90 -7.25 -4.46 -4.70
N ILE A 91 -8.45 -3.90 -4.79
CA ILE A 91 -9.02 -3.06 -3.73
C ILE A 91 -9.22 -3.87 -2.44
N ASN A 92 -9.76 -5.08 -2.54
CA ASN A 92 -9.94 -5.98 -1.39
C ASN A 92 -8.59 -6.36 -0.78
N LYS A 93 -7.59 -6.66 -1.61
CA LYS A 93 -6.21 -6.95 -1.18
C LYS A 93 -5.62 -5.77 -0.38
N TYR A 94 -5.80 -4.54 -0.86
CA TYR A 94 -5.38 -3.35 -0.12
C TYR A 94 -6.07 -3.25 1.26
N PHE A 95 -7.38 -3.50 1.35
CA PHE A 95 -8.09 -3.45 2.63
C PHE A 95 -7.63 -4.53 3.62
N VAL A 96 -7.25 -5.70 3.14
CA VAL A 96 -6.65 -6.76 3.97
C VAL A 96 -5.34 -6.27 4.56
N LEU A 97 -4.44 -5.71 3.74
CA LEU A 97 -3.14 -5.20 4.19
C LEU A 97 -3.27 -4.02 5.16
N ASP A 98 -4.21 -3.09 4.91
CA ASP A 98 -4.48 -1.99 5.83
C ASP A 98 -4.95 -2.49 7.21
N LYS A 99 -5.77 -3.53 7.23
CA LYS A 99 -6.21 -4.15 8.48
C LYS A 99 -5.05 -4.85 9.18
N GLU A 100 -4.23 -5.62 8.47
CA GLU A 100 -3.10 -6.35 9.03
C GLU A 100 -2.09 -5.43 9.72
N GLN A 101 -1.67 -4.32 9.08
CA GLN A 101 -0.76 -3.37 9.74
C GLN A 101 -1.39 -2.77 11.00
N SER A 102 -2.70 -2.52 10.98
CA SER A 102 -3.41 -1.93 12.12
C SER A 102 -3.46 -2.91 13.29
N ASP A 103 -3.68 -4.19 13.01
CA ASP A 103 -3.67 -5.26 14.01
C ASP A 103 -2.27 -5.45 14.60
N ILE A 104 -1.22 -5.42 13.77
CA ILE A 104 0.18 -5.49 14.22
C ILE A 104 0.50 -4.35 15.17
N TYR A 105 0.15 -3.11 14.81
CA TYR A 105 0.40 -1.96 15.67
C TYR A 105 -0.40 -2.03 16.97
N THR A 106 -1.68 -2.40 16.90
CA THR A 106 -2.56 -2.50 18.07
C THR A 106 -2.06 -3.55 19.05
N LYS A 107 -1.67 -4.73 18.55
CA LYS A 107 -1.03 -5.77 19.36
C LYS A 107 0.31 -5.28 19.90
N GLY A 108 1.17 -4.69 19.07
CA GLY A 108 2.48 -4.19 19.50
C GLY A 108 2.42 -3.12 20.61
N VAL A 109 1.33 -2.36 20.70
CA VAL A 109 1.11 -1.34 21.75
C VAL A 109 0.46 -1.92 23.02
N MET A 110 -0.33 -3.01 22.93
CA MET A 110 -0.98 -3.64 24.09
C MET A 110 -0.06 -4.53 24.94
N TRP A 111 1.09 -4.95 24.40
CA TRP A 111 2.06 -5.80 25.11
C TRP A 111 3.15 -4.98 25.79
#